data_AF-A0A371G6P4-F1
#
_entry.id   AF-A0A371G6P4-F1
#
_cell.length_a   1.000
_cell.length_b   1.000
_cell.length_c   1.000
_cell.angle_alpha   90.00
_cell.angle_beta   90.00
_cell.angle_gamma   90.00
#
_symmetry.space_group_name_H-M   'P 1'
#
loop_
_entity.id
_entity.type
_entity.pdbx_description
1 polymer ?
#
loop_
_entity_poly.entity_id
_entity_poly.type
_entity_poly.pdbx_seq_one_letter_code
_entity_poly.pdbx_strand_id
1 'polypeptide(L)'
;MKQLETSNLELQQSVSASNMQFQQNMTATIQDLKMQMVQLENTVNQLQSVGSSNLPSQTIPNPTGNASAVTLRSGKELAQPAQH
;
A
#
# COMPACT_ATOMS: atom_id res chain seq x y z
N MET A 1 34.15 14.28 -54.41
CA MET A 1 33.27 13.09 -54.40
C MET A 1 33.44 12.28 -53.12
N LYS A 2 34.66 11.79 -52.77
CA LYS A 2 34.93 11.05 -51.50
C LYS A 2 34.40 11.72 -50.22
N GLN A 3 34.57 13.04 -50.07
CA GLN A 3 34.14 13.75 -48.86
C GLN A 3 32.61 13.70 -48.64
N LEU A 4 31.83 13.66 -49.72
CA LEU A 4 30.37 13.57 -49.64
C LEU A 4 29.92 12.18 -49.16
N GLU A 5 30.60 11.13 -49.62
CA GLU A 5 30.36 9.75 -49.17
C GLU A 5 30.70 9.59 -47.67
N THR A 6 31.82 10.20 -47.24
CA THR A 6 32.21 10.23 -45.82
C THR A 6 31.17 10.94 -44.96
N SER A 7 30.76 12.17 -45.32
CA SER A 7 29.75 12.90 -44.55
C SER A 7 28.39 12.20 -44.50
N ASN A 8 28.00 11.50 -45.57
CA ASN A 8 26.75 10.73 -45.58
C ASN A 8 26.82 9.53 -44.62
N LEU A 9 27.96 8.84 -44.57
CA LEU A 9 28.21 7.74 -43.63
C LEU A 9 28.20 8.23 -42.16
N GLU A 10 28.87 9.34 -41.88
CA GLU A 10 28.90 9.94 -40.53
C GLU A 10 27.50 10.36 -40.07
N LEU A 11 26.69 10.93 -40.96
CA LEU A 11 25.31 11.30 -40.66
C LEU A 11 24.45 10.07 -40.36
N GLN A 12 24.57 9.00 -41.15
CA GLN A 12 23.87 7.74 -40.89
C GLN A 12 24.27 7.12 -39.55
N GLN A 13 25.55 7.14 -39.20
CA GLN A 13 26.04 6.68 -37.91
C GLN A 13 25.52 7.54 -36.75
N SER A 14 25.55 8.86 -36.89
CA SER A 14 25.08 9.81 -35.89
C SER A 14 23.57 9.62 -35.60
N VAL A 15 22.75 9.52 -36.65
CA VAL A 15 21.30 9.27 -36.50
C VAL A 15 21.04 7.92 -35.83
N SER A 16 21.78 6.87 -36.23
CA SER A 16 21.64 5.54 -35.64
C SER A 16 22.01 5.52 -34.16
N ALA A 17 23.12 6.17 -33.79
CA ALA A 17 23.56 6.29 -32.40
C ALA A 17 22.56 7.10 -31.55
N SER A 18 22.08 8.23 -32.08
CA SER A 18 21.07 9.06 -31.41
C SER A 18 19.78 8.27 -31.16
N ASN A 19 19.33 7.50 -32.15
CA ASN A 19 18.13 6.68 -32.03
C ASN A 19 18.30 5.55 -31.00
N MET A 20 19.48 4.92 -30.94
CA MET A 20 19.78 3.90 -29.94
C MET A 20 19.81 4.49 -28.53
N GLN A 21 20.45 5.65 -28.35
CA GLN A 21 20.49 6.34 -27.06
C GLN A 21 19.08 6.75 -26.60
N PHE A 22 18.26 7.26 -27.52
CA PHE A 22 16.87 7.60 -27.23
C PHE A 22 16.08 6.39 -26.73
N GLN A 23 16.21 5.24 -27.41
CA GLN A 23 15.55 3.99 -26.99
C GLN A 23 16.04 3.50 -25.62
N GLN A 24 17.34 3.60 -25.34
CA GLN A 24 17.90 3.25 -24.03
C GLN A 24 17.37 4.16 -22.92
N ASN A 25 17.35 5.47 -23.15
CA ASN A 25 16.80 6.44 -22.20
C ASN A 25 15.33 6.15 -21.91
N MET A 26 14.52 5.92 -22.95
CA MET A 26 13.11 5.56 -22.78
C MET A 26 12.94 4.28 -21.96
N THR A 27 13.76 3.27 -22.22
CA THR A 27 13.74 2.02 -21.47
C THR A 27 14.10 2.24 -20.00
N ALA A 28 15.12 3.04 -19.72
CA ALA A 28 15.54 3.39 -18.37
C ALA A 28 14.45 4.17 -17.62
N THR A 29 13.84 5.18 -18.25
CA THR A 29 12.74 5.94 -17.65
C THR A 29 11.54 5.06 -17.34
N ILE A 30 11.18 4.13 -18.24
CA ILE A 30 10.08 3.18 -18.00
C ILE A 30 10.39 2.27 -16.82
N GLN A 31 11.64 1.79 -16.69
CA GLN A 31 12.04 0.96 -15.55
C GLN A 31 12.01 1.74 -14.23
N ASP A 32 12.48 2.98 -14.23
CA ASP A 32 12.45 3.84 -13.05
C ASP A 32 11.01 4.13 -12.60
N LEU A 33 10.12 4.47 -13.53
CA LEU A 33 8.69 4.66 -13.24
C LEU A 33 8.03 3.39 -12.66
N LYS A 34 8.37 2.21 -13.19
CA LYS A 34 7.90 0.93 -12.63
C LYS A 34 8.38 0.73 -11.20
N MET A 35 9.65 1.04 -10.92
CA MET A 35 10.21 0.92 -9.57
C MET A 35 9.52 1.88 -8.59
N GLN A 36 9.30 3.13 -9.00
CA GLN A 36 8.58 4.11 -8.18
C GLN A 36 7.15 3.66 -7.87
N MET A 37 6.45 3.04 -8.83
CA MET A 37 5.11 2.49 -8.62
C MET A 37 5.10 1.36 -7.57
N VAL A 38 6.06 0.43 -7.64
CA VAL A 38 6.19 -0.65 -6.64
C VAL A 38 6.46 -0.08 -5.23
N GLN A 39 7.29 0.95 -5.12
CA GLN A 39 7.53 1.62 -3.84
C GLN A 39 6.28 2.34 -3.32
N LEU A 40 5.51 2.96 -4.21
CA LEU A 40 4.25 3.61 -3.86
C LEU A 40 3.23 2.59 -3.36
N GLU A 41 3.07 1.45 -4.03
CA GLU A 41 2.20 0.36 -3.59
C GLU A 41 2.56 -0.11 -2.17
N ASN A 42 3.85 -0.31 -1.90
CA ASN A 42 4.34 -0.68 -0.57
C ASN A 42 4.02 0.38 0.49
N THR A 43 4.11 1.66 0.15
CA THR A 43 3.80 2.76 1.05
C THR A 43 2.30 2.83 1.34
N VAL A 44 1.46 2.70 0.31
CA VAL A 44 0.00 2.70 0.45
C VAL A 44 -0.47 1.51 1.29
N ASN A 45 0.08 0.31 1.06
CA ASN A 45 -0.23 -0.88 1.86
C ASN A 45 0.14 -0.70 3.33
N GLN A 46 1.30 -0.09 3.63
CA GLN A 46 1.69 0.23 5.00
C GLN A 46 0.75 1.24 5.65
N LEU A 47 0.40 2.32 4.95
CA LEU A 47 -0.54 3.33 5.45
C LEU A 47 -1.93 2.74 5.73
N GLN A 48 -2.44 1.88 4.84
CA GLN A 48 -3.70 1.17 5.05
C GLN A 48 -3.63 0.22 6.26
N SER A 49 -2.51 -0.49 6.42
CA SER A 49 -2.29 -1.37 7.57
C SER A 49 -2.25 -0.60 8.89
N VAL A 50 -1.60 0.57 8.95
CA VAL A 50 -1.57 1.45 10.13
C VAL A 50 -2.97 2.03 10.44
N GLY A 51 -3.74 2.35 9.40
CA GLY A 51 -5.15 2.76 9.55
C GLY A 51 -6.08 1.62 10.02
N SER A 52 -5.76 0.37 9.67
CA SER A 52 -6.53 -0.82 10.05
C SER A 52 -6.09 -1.45 11.39
N SER A 53 -4.83 -1.23 11.83
CA SER A 53 -4.23 -1.89 13.00
C SER A 53 -4.39 -1.14 14.33
N ASN A 54 -5.29 -0.17 14.44
CA ASN A 54 -5.57 0.51 15.72
C ASN A 54 -6.95 0.21 16.31
N LEU A 55 -7.68 -0.77 15.78
CA LEU A 55 -8.77 -1.37 16.54
C LEU A 55 -8.28 -2.70 17.08
N PRO A 56 -7.88 -2.78 18.37
CA PRO A 56 -7.75 -4.08 19.00
C PRO A 56 -9.10 -4.76 18.81
N SER A 57 -9.14 -5.87 18.08
CA SER A 57 -10.29 -6.76 18.05
C SER A 57 -10.40 -7.36 19.44
N GLN A 58 -10.92 -6.58 20.38
CA GLN A 58 -11.30 -7.08 21.69
C GLN A 58 -12.56 -7.89 21.43
N THR A 59 -12.40 -9.20 21.35
CA THR A 59 -13.46 -10.09 21.82
C THR A 59 -13.58 -9.80 23.30
N ILE A 60 -14.38 -8.79 23.68
CA ILE A 60 -14.81 -8.64 25.07
C ILE A 60 -15.52 -9.95 25.36
N PRO A 61 -14.99 -10.81 26.25
CA PRO A 61 -15.74 -11.99 26.67
C PRO A 61 -17.04 -11.44 27.22
N ASN A 62 -18.18 -11.85 26.67
CA ASN A 62 -19.48 -11.46 27.19
C ASN A 62 -19.49 -11.77 28.69
N PRO A 63 -19.44 -10.78 29.60
CA PRO A 63 -19.42 -11.07 31.03
C PRO A 63 -20.76 -11.70 31.46
N THR A 64 -21.75 -11.67 30.59
CA THR A 64 -23.04 -12.33 30.72
C THR A 64 -22.97 -13.82 30.36
N GLY A 65 -22.04 -14.54 30.97
CA GLY A 65 -22.20 -15.98 31.20
C GLY A 65 -23.32 -16.27 32.21
N ASN A 66 -23.73 -15.27 33.01
CA ASN A 66 -24.91 -15.29 33.88
C ASN A 66 -25.40 -13.84 34.12
N ALA A 67 -26.41 -13.38 33.38
CA ALA A 67 -27.12 -12.14 33.69
C ALA A 67 -28.03 -12.37 34.90
N SER A 68 -27.62 -11.95 36.10
CA SER A 68 -28.54 -11.62 37.21
C SER A 68 -27.78 -11.10 38.42
N ALA A 69 -27.47 -9.80 38.45
CA ALA A 69 -27.31 -9.05 39.69
C ALA A 69 -27.36 -7.55 39.36
N VAL A 70 -28.52 -6.93 39.56
CA VAL A 70 -28.65 -5.47 39.55
C VAL A 70 -28.56 -5.00 41.00
N THR A 71 -27.45 -4.36 41.36
CA THR A 71 -27.27 -3.75 42.69
C THR A 71 -27.78 -2.32 42.66
N LEU A 72 -28.74 -1.98 43.54
CA LEU A 72 -29.24 -0.60 43.66
C LEU A 72 -28.22 0.28 44.39
N ARG A 73 -28.15 1.57 44.04
CA ARG A 73 -27.21 2.56 44.62
C ARG A 73 -27.34 2.73 46.15
N SER A 74 -28.40 2.20 46.76
CA SER A 74 -28.60 2.11 48.20
C SER A 74 -27.87 0.92 48.85
N GLY A 75 -27.08 0.15 48.11
CA GLY A 75 -26.35 -1.02 48.61
C GLY A 75 -27.24 -2.23 48.91
N LYS A 76 -28.45 -2.27 48.37
CA LYS A 76 -29.35 -3.44 48.48
C LYS A 76 -29.35 -4.22 47.16
N GLU A 77 -29.15 -5.53 47.26
CA GLU A 77 -29.31 -6.45 46.13
C GLU A 77 -30.81 -6.74 45.92
N LEU A 78 -31.27 -6.64 44.67
CA LEU A 78 -32.61 -7.08 44.28
C LEU A 78 -32.64 -8.61 44.26
N ALA A 79 -33.53 -9.22 45.04
CA ALA A 79 -33.71 -10.67 45.05
C ALA A 79 -34.02 -11.17 43.64
N GLN A 80 -33.30 -12.21 43.22
CA GLN A 80 -33.51 -12.85 41.94
C GLN A 80 -34.96 -13.39 41.88
N PRO A 81 -35.68 -13.22 40.76
CA PRO A 81 -37.01 -13.80 40.62
C PRO A 81 -36.89 -15.33 40.77
N ALA A 82 -37.72 -15.91 41.63
CA ALA A 82 -37.76 -17.36 41.81
C ALA A 82 -38.13 -18.01 40.48
N GLN A 83 -37.24 -18.86 39.96
CA GLN A 83 -37.56 -19.74 38.86
C GLN A 83 -38.32 -20.94 39.43
N HIS A 84 -39.54 -21.15 38.94
CA HIS A 84 -40.35 -22.34 39.24
C HIS A 84 -39.72 -23.59 38.61
#